data_AF-A0A959V0Y0-F1
#
_entry.id   AF-A0A959V0Y0-F1
#
_cell.length_a   1.000
_cell.length_b   1.000
_cell.length_c   1.000
_cell.angle_alpha   90.00
_cell.angle_beta   90.00
_cell.angle_gamma   90.00
#
_symmetry.space_group_name_H-M   'P 1'
#
loop_
_entity.id
_entity.type
_entity.pdbx_description
1 polymer ?
#
loop_
_entity_poly.entity_id
_entity_poly.type
_entity_poly.pdbx_seq_one_letter_code
_entity_poly.pdbx_strand_id
1 'polypeptide(L)'
;LHAALDQLVATGFHYSDLVRQVLKHPPVDGSAVAARAACLKKLSPTEQQVFRLLIGEDEPTNAQIGERLNMQPGTVGTHVKTIYRKLGVRSRVKAVYAAIRAGLIGKDGRWMK
;
A
#
# COMPACT_ATOMS: atom_id res chain seq x y z
N LEU A 1 -7.51 12.65 11.13
CA LEU A 1 -7.10 11.70 10.06
C LEU A 1 -7.01 10.24 10.54
N HIS A 2 -6.47 9.94 11.74
CA HIS A 2 -6.36 8.57 12.26
C HIS A 2 -7.73 7.87 12.46
N ALA A 3 -8.69 8.55 13.11
CA ALA A 3 -10.00 7.97 13.43
C ALA A 3 -10.86 7.59 12.20
N ALA A 4 -10.82 8.38 11.13
CA ALA A 4 -11.60 8.12 9.92
C ALA A 4 -11.08 6.90 9.12
N LEU A 5 -9.76 6.70 9.08
CA LEU A 5 -9.16 5.52 8.45
C LEU A 5 -9.36 4.25 9.29
N ASP A 6 -9.34 4.38 10.62
CA ASP A 6 -9.58 3.25 11.52
C ASP A 6 -11.07 2.81 11.48
N GLN A 7 -12.01 3.75 11.31
CA GLN A 7 -13.43 3.44 11.03
C GLN A 7 -13.63 2.74 9.67
N LEU A 8 -12.97 3.22 8.61
CA LEU A 8 -13.06 2.61 7.27
C LEU A 8 -12.57 1.17 7.24
N VAL A 9 -11.54 0.84 8.04
CA VAL A 9 -11.04 -0.54 8.19
C VAL A 9 -12.06 -1.43 8.92
N ALA A 10 -12.83 -0.88 9.85
CA ALA A 10 -13.82 -1.63 10.63
C ALA A 10 -15.13 -1.90 9.87
N THR A 11 -15.44 -1.12 8.84
CA THR A 11 -16.73 -1.18 8.10
C THR A 11 -16.72 -2.09 6.87
N GLY A 12 -15.68 -2.91 6.66
CA GLY A 12 -15.62 -3.83 5.52
C GLY A 12 -15.34 -3.15 4.17
N PHE A 13 -14.59 -2.05 4.18
CA PHE A 13 -14.26 -1.28 2.98
C PHE A 13 -13.07 -1.91 2.24
N HIS A 14 -13.24 -2.20 0.95
CA HIS A 14 -12.15 -2.58 0.06
C HIS A 14 -11.24 -1.37 -0.18
N TYR A 15 -9.91 -1.52 -0.11
CA TYR A 15 -9.03 -0.38 -0.32
C TYR A 15 -9.06 0.10 -1.77
N SER A 16 -9.54 -0.70 -2.72
CA SER A 16 -9.85 -0.24 -4.09
C SER A 16 -10.86 0.92 -4.09
N ASP A 17 -11.83 0.93 -3.17
CA ASP A 17 -12.74 2.06 -2.98
C ASP A 17 -12.06 3.25 -2.30
N LEU A 18 -11.14 3.00 -1.36
CA LEU A 18 -10.31 4.07 -0.80
C LEU A 18 -9.42 4.70 -1.87
N VAL A 19 -8.81 3.89 -2.73
CA VAL A 19 -8.00 4.32 -3.88
C VAL A 19 -8.86 5.26 -4.73
N ARG A 20 -10.03 4.82 -5.18
CA ARG A 20 -10.98 5.64 -5.95
C ARG A 20 -11.34 6.95 -5.24
N GLN A 21 -11.60 6.92 -3.94
CA GLN A 21 -12.05 8.10 -3.19
C GLN A 21 -10.91 9.11 -2.95
N VAL A 22 -9.70 8.63 -2.63
CA VAL A 22 -8.52 9.49 -2.47
C VAL A 22 -8.08 10.07 -3.81
N LEU A 23 -8.21 9.34 -4.92
CA LEU A 23 -7.85 9.83 -6.25
C LEU A 23 -8.84 10.86 -6.79
N LYS A 24 -10.10 10.83 -6.35
CA LYS A 24 -11.08 11.91 -6.60
C LYS A 24 -10.67 13.23 -5.93
N HIS A 25 -9.99 13.16 -4.79
CA HIS A 25 -9.47 14.33 -4.07
C HIS A 25 -8.02 14.11 -3.62
N PRO A 26 -7.04 14.22 -4.54
CA PRO A 26 -5.65 13.94 -4.22
C PRO A 26 -5.16 14.95 -3.17
N PRO A 27 -4.73 14.51 -1.96
CA PRO A 27 -4.19 15.42 -0.97
C PRO A 27 -2.73 15.68 -1.34
N VAL A 28 -2.47 16.63 -2.24
CA VAL A 28 -1.12 16.88 -2.76
C VAL A 28 -0.58 18.23 -2.32
N ASP A 29 0.29 18.19 -1.31
CA ASP A 29 1.40 19.13 -1.16
C ASP A 29 2.65 18.47 -1.73
N GLY A 30 3.33 19.12 -2.69
CA GLY A 30 4.47 18.53 -3.43
C GLY A 30 5.65 18.08 -2.57
N SER A 31 5.86 18.71 -1.40
CA SER A 31 6.89 18.33 -0.42
C SER A 31 6.61 16.95 0.23
N ALA A 32 5.33 16.61 0.44
CA ALA A 32 4.95 15.33 1.03
C ALA A 32 5.17 14.14 0.08
N VAL A 33 5.08 14.38 -1.23
CA VAL A 33 5.29 13.37 -2.28
C VAL A 33 6.75 12.93 -2.30
N ALA A 34 7.70 13.88 -2.29
CA ALA A 34 9.14 13.58 -2.30
C ALA A 34 9.59 12.82 -1.03
N ALA A 35 9.12 13.24 0.15
CA ALA A 35 9.43 12.56 1.41
C ALA A 35 8.85 11.13 1.48
N ARG A 36 7.65 10.90 0.92
CA ARG A 36 7.05 9.56 0.86
C ARG A 36 7.74 8.66 -0.17
N ALA A 37 8.08 9.18 -1.35
CA ALA A 37 8.88 8.45 -2.34
C ALA A 37 10.24 8.01 -1.75
N ALA A 38 10.86 8.84 -0.90
CA ALA A 38 12.06 8.47 -0.15
C ALA A 38 11.82 7.35 0.87
N CYS A 39 10.66 7.30 1.54
CA CYS A 39 10.30 6.17 2.41
C CYS A 39 10.18 4.86 1.64
N LEU A 40 9.70 4.90 0.41
CA LEU A 40 9.55 3.71 -0.44
C LEU A 40 10.91 3.22 -0.99
N LYS A 41 11.89 4.11 -1.17
CA LYS A 41 13.30 3.73 -1.41
C LYS A 41 13.94 2.94 -0.26
N LYS A 42 13.35 2.94 0.95
CA LYS A 42 13.83 2.14 2.09
C LYS A 42 13.41 0.67 2.00
N LEU A 43 12.48 0.34 1.10
CA LEU A 43 12.08 -1.04 0.85
C LEU A 43 13.13 -1.75 0.00
N SER A 44 13.52 -2.96 0.41
CA SER A 44 14.38 -3.83 -0.39
C SER A 44 13.69 -4.24 -1.70
N PRO A 45 14.44 -4.74 -2.71
CA PRO A 45 13.84 -5.18 -3.97
C PRO A 45 12.69 -6.20 -3.78
N THR A 46 12.87 -7.16 -2.88
CA THR A 46 11.85 -8.16 -2.53
C THR A 46 10.65 -7.53 -1.83
N GLU A 47 10.88 -6.61 -0.89
CA GLU A 47 9.79 -5.89 -0.21
C GLU A 47 8.99 -5.03 -1.18
N GLN A 48 9.62 -4.43 -2.19
CA GLN A 48 8.92 -3.70 -3.23
C GLN A 48 8.04 -4.62 -4.08
N GLN A 49 8.51 -5.81 -4.45
CA GLN A 49 7.70 -6.78 -5.20
C GLN A 49 6.47 -7.23 -4.39
N VAL A 50 6.66 -7.58 -3.11
CA VAL A 50 5.56 -7.92 -2.21
C VAL A 50 4.60 -6.74 -2.06
N PHE A 51 5.13 -5.53 -1.85
CA PHE A 51 4.32 -4.32 -1.68
C PHE A 51 3.48 -4.00 -2.93
N ARG A 52 4.04 -4.20 -4.13
CA ARG A 52 3.31 -4.03 -5.40
C ARG A 52 2.08 -4.91 -5.50
N LEU A 53 2.24 -6.18 -5.19
CA LEU A 53 1.11 -7.12 -5.22
C LEU A 53 0.13 -6.82 -4.08
N LEU A 54 0.63 -6.46 -2.90
CA LEU A 54 -0.18 -6.12 -1.74
C LEU A 54 -1.11 -4.93 -1.99
N ILE A 55 -0.75 -3.96 -2.83
CA ILE A 55 -1.57 -2.77 -3.07
C ILE A 55 -2.23 -2.76 -4.46
N GLY A 56 -2.13 -3.86 -5.22
CA GLY A 56 -2.78 -4.00 -6.53
C GLY A 56 -4.31 -4.12 -6.43
N GLU A 57 -5.02 -4.08 -7.56
CA GLU A 57 -6.49 -3.98 -7.56
C GLU A 57 -7.21 -5.24 -7.02
N ASP A 58 -6.62 -6.44 -7.17
CA ASP A 58 -7.26 -7.71 -6.80
C ASP A 58 -7.26 -8.02 -5.29
N GLU A 59 -6.74 -7.12 -4.46
CA GLU A 59 -6.57 -7.33 -3.01
C GLU A 59 -5.99 -8.69 -2.59
N PRO A 60 -4.94 -9.20 -3.27
CA PRO A 60 -4.54 -10.59 -3.11
C PRO A 60 -4.15 -10.90 -1.66
N THR A 61 -4.47 -12.11 -1.23
CA THR A 61 -4.07 -12.67 0.06
C THR A 61 -2.57 -12.97 0.09
N ASN A 62 -1.99 -13.15 1.28
CA ASN A 62 -0.59 -13.55 1.40
C ASN A 62 -0.29 -14.87 0.66
N ALA A 63 -1.26 -15.77 0.55
CA ALA A 63 -1.13 -17.01 -0.20
C ALA A 63 -1.02 -16.74 -1.71
N GLN A 64 -1.94 -15.94 -2.27
CA GLN A 64 -1.92 -15.56 -3.69
C GLN A 64 -0.68 -14.74 -4.06
N ILE A 65 -0.22 -13.87 -3.16
CA ILE A 65 1.06 -13.16 -3.32
C ILE A 65 2.22 -14.16 -3.31
N GLY A 66 2.16 -15.16 -2.43
CA GLY A 66 3.15 -16.23 -2.32
C GLY A 66 3.25 -17.05 -3.61
N GLU A 67 2.11 -17.45 -4.18
CA GLU A 67 2.03 -18.13 -5.48
C GLU A 67 2.67 -17.30 -6.59
N ARG A 68 2.32 -16.00 -6.68
CA ARG A 68 2.87 -15.09 -7.70
C ARG A 68 4.38 -14.86 -7.57
N LEU A 69 4.95 -15.00 -6.37
CA LEU A 69 6.37 -14.75 -6.09
C LEU A 69 7.19 -16.01 -5.77
N ASN A 70 6.60 -17.21 -5.87
CA ASN A 70 7.19 -18.47 -5.41
C ASN A 70 7.68 -18.41 -3.94
N MET A 71 6.86 -17.84 -3.06
CA MET A 71 7.13 -17.69 -1.62
C MET A 71 6.06 -18.40 -0.79
N GLN A 72 6.47 -18.89 0.38
CA GLN A 72 5.52 -19.39 1.36
C GLN A 72 4.64 -18.25 1.91
N PRO A 73 3.35 -18.48 2.19
CA PRO A 73 2.45 -17.43 2.72
C PRO A 73 2.97 -16.78 4.02
N GLY A 74 3.64 -17.56 4.87
CA GLY A 74 4.28 -17.05 6.10
C GLY A 74 5.46 -16.10 5.83
N THR A 75 6.24 -16.37 4.78
CA THR A 75 7.32 -15.49 4.33
C THR A 75 6.77 -14.17 3.82
N VAL A 76 5.70 -14.21 3.02
CA VAL A 76 4.99 -13.00 2.57
C VAL A 76 4.49 -12.20 3.78
N GLY A 77 3.86 -12.85 4.77
CA GLY A 77 3.43 -12.19 6.00
C GLY A 77 4.56 -11.49 6.75
N THR A 78 5.76 -12.08 6.77
CA THR A 78 6.96 -11.48 7.35
C THR A 78 7.42 -10.24 6.59
N HIS A 79 7.42 -10.30 5.26
CA HIS A 79 7.69 -9.13 4.42
C HIS A 79 6.67 -8.03 4.66
N VAL A 80 5.37 -8.34 4.70
CA VAL A 80 4.29 -7.38 4.95
C VAL A 80 4.48 -6.65 6.28
N LYS A 81 4.79 -7.39 7.37
CA LYS A 81 5.10 -6.79 8.68
C LYS A 81 6.32 -5.86 8.61
N THR A 82 7.36 -6.27 7.90
CA THR A 82 8.58 -5.47 7.73
C THR A 82 8.32 -4.20 6.91
N ILE A 83 7.53 -4.30 5.84
CA ILE A 83 7.08 -3.17 5.02
C ILE A 83 6.31 -2.18 5.89
N TYR A 84 5.33 -2.63 6.67
CA TYR A 84 4.56 -1.76 7.55
C TYR A 84 5.46 -1.01 8.54
N ARG A 85 6.41 -1.72 9.16
CA ARG A 85 7.40 -1.11 10.06
C ARG A 85 8.25 -0.05 9.34
N LYS A 86 8.76 -0.34 8.14
CA LYS A 86 9.59 0.58 7.35
C LYS A 86 8.82 1.82 6.87
N LEU A 87 7.54 1.66 6.57
CA LEU A 87 6.64 2.74 6.16
C LEU A 87 6.03 3.50 7.35
N GLY A 88 6.22 3.02 8.59
CA GLY A 88 5.65 3.63 9.80
C GLY A 88 4.12 3.48 9.89
N VAL A 89 3.56 2.47 9.25
CA VAL A 89 2.11 2.20 9.21
C VAL A 89 1.77 0.91 9.95
N ARG A 90 0.48 0.70 10.24
CA ARG A 90 0.01 -0.47 11.00
C ARG A 90 -1.04 -1.31 10.26
N SER A 91 -1.45 -0.90 9.06
CA SER A 91 -2.47 -1.61 8.29
C SER A 91 -2.24 -1.48 6.79
N ARG A 92 -2.80 -2.43 6.02
CA ARG A 92 -2.78 -2.43 4.55
C ARG A 92 -3.35 -1.14 4.00
N VAL A 93 -4.49 -0.70 4.54
CA VAL A 93 -5.17 0.56 4.17
C VAL A 93 -4.27 1.77 4.36
N LYS A 94 -3.57 1.89 5.50
CA LYS A 94 -2.62 2.98 5.74
C LYS A 94 -1.41 2.91 4.79
N ALA A 95 -0.98 1.71 4.42
CA ALA A 95 0.10 1.51 3.46
C ALA A 95 -0.31 1.92 2.03
N VAL A 96 -1.51 1.54 1.59
CA VAL A 96 -2.12 1.96 0.31
C VAL A 96 -2.27 3.48 0.26
N TYR A 97 -2.84 4.07 1.32
CA TYR A 97 -2.97 5.53 1.43
C TYR A 97 -1.62 6.24 1.32
N ALA A 98 -0.58 5.71 1.98
CA ALA A 98 0.78 6.25 1.88
C ALA A 98 1.33 6.15 0.44
N ALA A 99 1.05 5.08 -0.29
CA ALA A 99 1.48 4.90 -1.68
C ALA A 99 0.75 5.84 -2.65
N ILE A 100 -0.57 6.05 -2.49
CA ILE A 100 -1.33 7.02 -3.29
C ILE A 100 -0.81 8.44 -3.05
N ARG A 101 -0.62 8.81 -1.79
CA ARG A 101 -0.03 10.12 -1.40
C ARG A 101 1.39 10.32 -1.94
N ALA A 102 2.12 9.23 -2.17
CA ALA A 102 3.45 9.25 -2.77
C ALA A 102 3.43 9.36 -4.30
N GLY A 103 2.25 9.32 -4.93
CA GLY A 103 2.12 9.27 -6.39
C GLY A 103 2.60 7.97 -7.01
N LEU A 104 2.69 6.87 -6.24
CA LEU A 104 3.10 5.57 -6.79
C LEU A 104 1.95 4.82 -7.49
N ILE A 105 0.71 5.12 -7.08
CA ILE A 105 -0.50 4.55 -7.66
C ILE A 105 -1.23 5.68 -8.40
N GLY A 106 -1.52 5.45 -9.67
CA GLY A 106 -2.31 6.31 -10.54
C GLY A 106 -3.80 6.29 -10.21
N LYS A 107 -4.57 7.15 -10.91
CA LYS A 107 -6.03 7.37 -10.71
C LYS A 107 -6.90 6.11 -10.91
N ASP A 108 -6.30 5.08 -11.46
CA ASP A 108 -6.83 3.82 -11.94
C ASP A 108 -6.26 2.62 -11.16
N GLY A 109 -5.67 2.82 -9.98
CA GLY A 109 -5.11 1.72 -9.19
C GLY A 109 -3.83 1.11 -9.77
N ARG A 110 -3.35 1.60 -10.93
CA ARG A 110 -2.15 1.10 -11.59
C ARG A 110 -0.90 1.83 -11.13
N TRP A 111 0.24 1.14 -11.14
CA TRP A 111 1.52 1.73 -10.81
C TRP A 111 1.90 2.79 -11.85
N MET A 112 2.35 3.96 -11.40
CA MET A 112 2.94 4.97 -12.28
C MET A 112 4.36 4.50 -12.66
N LYS A 113 4.63 4.40 -13.97
CA LYS A 113 5.93 3.95 -14.53
C LYS A 113 7.06 4.93 -14.24
#